data_AF-A0A2V9H6G2-F1
#
_entry.id   AF-A0A2V9H6G2-F1
#
_cell.length_a   1.000
_cell.length_b   1.000
_cell.length_c   1.000
_cell.angle_alpha   90.00
_cell.angle_beta   90.00
_cell.angle_gamma   90.00
#
_symmetry.space_group_name_H-M   'P 1'
#
loop_
_entity.id
_entity.type
_entity.pdbx_description
1 polymer ?
#
loop_
_entity_poly.entity_id
_entity_poly.type
_entity_poly.pdbx_seq_one_letter_code
_entity_poly.pdbx_strand_id
1 'polypeptide(L)'
;MKNEAMASRQTHRRTGIPVLLLVGMALLGKAALAQTIRVDTTAGRAIRFDPDQALGSSMDILPANLVDKVYSEPILKEALSAGWGPITYRQNTELTIAAWHWNPNGTWSDPAHQSGYFTGSAEPKEFLRHSFGYSLPHRGSTRSDASQGKYSRLTDGDPASYWKSNPYLTKKFTGEEDARNPQWMVVDFETPQEIDAIRIAWGNPYARKYTVEYWVGEDAFGRPLGGAWLLFPGGDVQDGKGETAALKLSDAPVKTRYLRISMTESSNTCDTHGSDDPRNCAGYAVNEIYAGNFAASSEFIDIITHAHGQNQTAVYVSSTDPWHTAADIESSRDQTGFDLFFTSGITNKLPAMIPVSLLYGTPEDSAAEIAYIEKRGYPVSYVEIGEEPDGKNTSPEDYGALYLQWATALHRVDPKLRLGGPVFEGVKEDIKVWPDAQG
;
A
#
# COMPACT_ATOMS: atom_id res chain seq x y z
N MET A 1 -64.26 -16.97 -55.53
CA MET A 1 -65.25 -18.06 -55.40
C MET A 1 -65.47 -18.33 -53.91
N LYS A 2 -66.63 -18.86 -53.52
CA LYS A 2 -66.92 -19.19 -52.11
C LYS A 2 -66.31 -20.56 -51.74
N ASN A 3 -65.91 -20.71 -50.48
CA ASN A 3 -66.38 -21.80 -49.61
C ASN A 3 -65.98 -21.50 -48.15
N GLU A 4 -66.90 -21.78 -47.23
CA GLU A 4 -66.76 -21.70 -45.77
C GLU A 4 -67.27 -23.02 -45.13
N ALA A 5 -67.19 -23.11 -43.79
CA ALA A 5 -67.62 -24.24 -42.94
C ALA A 5 -66.73 -25.50 -43.02
N MET A 6 -66.50 -26.26 -41.94
CA MET A 6 -66.89 -26.13 -40.51
C MET A 6 -65.82 -26.87 -39.66
N ALA A 7 -65.66 -26.68 -38.34
CA ALA A 7 -66.43 -25.90 -37.37
C ALA A 7 -65.46 -25.11 -36.43
N SER A 8 -65.67 -24.77 -35.15
CA SER A 8 -66.67 -25.17 -34.14
C SER A 8 -66.96 -24.05 -33.12
N ARG A 9 -67.65 -24.38 -32.02
CA ARG A 9 -68.11 -23.48 -30.95
C ARG A 9 -67.34 -23.65 -29.64
N GLN A 10 -67.12 -22.56 -28.92
CA GLN A 10 -67.78 -22.39 -27.61
C GLN A 10 -67.93 -20.93 -27.19
N THR A 11 -68.98 -20.66 -26.40
CA THR A 11 -69.25 -19.41 -25.67
C THR A 11 -68.56 -19.48 -24.29
N HIS A 12 -68.33 -18.41 -23.51
CA HIS A 12 -69.31 -17.37 -23.17
C HIS A 12 -68.71 -16.21 -22.34
N ARG A 13 -69.42 -15.07 -22.35
CA ARG A 13 -69.50 -14.00 -21.32
C ARG A 13 -68.36 -12.97 -21.16
N ARG A 14 -68.83 -11.75 -20.84
CA ARG A 14 -68.09 -10.53 -20.50
C ARG A 14 -67.72 -10.53 -19.01
N THR A 15 -66.59 -9.93 -18.68
CA THR A 15 -66.48 -8.79 -17.73
C THR A 15 -65.20 -8.02 -18.07
N GLY A 16 -65.18 -6.71 -17.89
CA GLY A 16 -63.99 -5.89 -18.07
C GLY A 16 -63.78 -4.96 -16.88
N ILE A 17 -62.59 -4.34 -16.83
CA ILE A 17 -62.13 -3.37 -15.81
C ILE A 17 -61.78 -4.04 -14.45
N PRO A 18 -60.69 -3.65 -13.73
CA PRO A 18 -59.72 -2.58 -14.02
C PRO A 18 -58.26 -3.05 -14.19
N VAL A 19 -57.55 -2.42 -15.15
CA VAL A 19 -56.07 -2.43 -15.21
C VAL A 19 -55.50 -1.37 -14.25
N LEU A 20 -55.86 -1.43 -12.96
CA LEU A 20 -55.32 -0.55 -11.90
C LEU A 20 -54.44 -1.28 -10.88
N LEU A 21 -54.68 -2.57 -10.63
CA LEU A 21 -53.97 -3.33 -9.58
C LEU A 21 -52.48 -3.58 -9.90
N LEU A 22 -52.10 -3.65 -11.18
CA LEU A 22 -50.71 -3.91 -11.60
C LEU A 22 -49.81 -2.66 -11.63
N VAL A 23 -50.37 -1.45 -11.64
CA VAL A 23 -49.57 -0.21 -11.48
C VAL A 23 -49.31 0.06 -9.99
N GLY A 24 -50.24 -0.31 -9.10
CA GLY A 24 -50.10 -0.09 -7.66
C GLY A 24 -48.94 -0.84 -7.00
N MET A 25 -48.61 -2.05 -7.47
CA MET A 25 -47.48 -2.83 -6.91
C MET A 25 -46.11 -2.32 -7.36
N ALA A 26 -45.99 -1.66 -8.51
CA ALA A 26 -44.71 -1.13 -9.00
C ALA A 26 -44.17 0.06 -8.17
N LEU A 27 -45.04 0.76 -7.42
CA LEU A 27 -44.70 1.94 -6.63
C LEU A 27 -44.32 1.64 -5.16
N LEU A 28 -44.51 0.40 -4.69
CA LEU A 28 -44.22 0.00 -3.31
C LEU A 28 -42.79 -0.53 -3.09
N GLY A 29 -42.05 -0.84 -4.17
CA GLY A 29 -40.73 -1.48 -4.10
C GLY A 29 -39.53 -0.56 -3.83
N LYS A 30 -39.71 0.78 -3.80
CA LYS A 30 -38.65 1.75 -3.52
C LYS A 30 -39.04 2.84 -2.51
N ALA A 31 -39.90 2.48 -1.56
CA ALA A 31 -39.88 3.15 -0.26
C ALA A 31 -38.56 2.77 0.44
N ALA A 32 -37.49 3.51 0.16
CA ALA A 32 -36.28 3.43 0.98
C ALA A 32 -36.70 3.67 2.44
N LEU A 33 -36.42 2.71 3.32
CA LEU A 33 -36.68 2.89 4.75
C LEU A 33 -35.91 4.12 5.20
N ALA A 34 -36.64 5.20 5.50
CA ALA A 34 -36.03 6.44 5.91
C ALA A 34 -35.15 6.16 7.13
N GLN A 35 -33.82 6.28 6.98
CA GLN A 35 -32.89 6.03 8.06
C GLN A 35 -33.32 6.89 9.24
N THR A 36 -33.74 6.23 10.31
CA THR A 36 -34.35 6.90 11.44
C THR A 36 -33.23 7.51 12.28
N ILE A 37 -32.76 8.69 11.88
CA ILE A 37 -31.72 9.44 12.57
C ILE A 37 -32.23 9.79 13.97
N ARG A 38 -31.87 8.97 14.95
CA ARG A 38 -32.17 9.22 16.37
C ARG A 38 -31.15 10.22 16.92
N VAL A 39 -31.41 11.49 16.71
CA VAL A 39 -30.66 12.56 17.37
C VAL A 39 -31.00 12.54 18.86
N ASP A 40 -30.08 12.02 19.69
CA ASP A 40 -30.25 12.05 21.14
C ASP A 40 -29.79 13.41 21.68
N THR A 41 -30.76 14.29 21.97
CA THR A 41 -30.53 15.63 22.52
C THR A 41 -30.48 15.65 24.06
N THR A 42 -30.44 14.49 24.72
CA THR A 42 -30.30 14.42 26.18
C THR A 42 -28.98 15.07 26.60
N ALA A 43 -29.02 16.14 27.40
CA ALA A 43 -27.82 16.90 27.75
C ALA A 43 -26.70 16.07 28.41
N GLY A 44 -27.05 14.99 29.14
CA GLY A 44 -26.11 14.02 29.72
C GLY A 44 -25.59 12.94 28.74
N ARG A 45 -25.93 13.01 27.46
CA ARG A 45 -25.47 12.12 26.37
C ARG A 45 -24.83 12.87 25.20
N ALA A 46 -24.83 14.20 25.21
CA ALA A 46 -24.11 15.00 24.23
C ALA A 46 -22.63 14.64 24.25
N ILE A 47 -22.06 14.33 23.07
CA ILE A 47 -20.61 14.16 22.92
C ILE A 47 -19.96 15.51 23.25
N ARG A 48 -18.98 15.50 24.15
CA ARG A 48 -18.30 16.71 24.59
C ARG A 48 -17.41 17.24 23.47
N PHE A 49 -17.92 18.18 22.69
CA PHE A 49 -17.15 18.93 21.70
C PHE A 49 -16.51 20.15 22.37
N ASP A 50 -15.19 20.15 22.42
CA ASP A 50 -14.37 21.30 22.80
C ASP A 50 -13.56 21.70 21.55
N PRO A 51 -13.85 22.83 20.88
CA PRO A 51 -13.25 23.16 19.58
C PRO A 51 -11.72 23.23 19.67
N ASP A 52 -11.19 23.73 20.78
CA ASP A 52 -9.76 23.90 21.06
C ASP A 52 -9.03 22.55 21.24
N GLN A 53 -9.78 21.43 21.29
CA GLN A 53 -9.26 20.05 21.35
C GLN A 53 -9.70 19.19 20.15
N ALA A 54 -10.80 19.56 19.47
CA ALA A 54 -11.42 18.78 18.40
C ALA A 54 -11.09 19.29 16.98
N LEU A 55 -10.54 20.49 16.84
CA LEU A 55 -10.11 21.07 15.57
C LEU A 55 -8.60 21.32 15.59
N GLY A 56 -7.85 20.47 14.89
CA GLY A 56 -6.40 20.50 14.85
C GLY A 56 -5.80 21.11 13.57
N SER A 57 -4.47 21.14 13.53
CA SER A 57 -3.67 21.41 12.34
C SER A 57 -2.73 20.23 12.05
N SER A 58 -1.99 20.28 10.93
CA SER A 58 -1.00 19.25 10.59
C SER A 58 0.35 19.86 10.17
N MET A 59 1.43 19.16 10.49
CA MET A 59 2.75 19.30 9.87
C MET A 59 2.91 18.22 8.80
N ASP A 60 3.48 18.59 7.65
CA ASP A 60 3.82 17.70 6.54
C ASP A 60 5.26 18.04 6.09
N ILE A 61 5.82 17.25 5.19
CA ILE A 61 7.24 17.33 4.79
C ILE A 61 7.60 18.69 4.18
N LEU A 62 8.77 19.21 4.54
CA LEU A 62 9.25 20.50 4.07
C LEU A 62 10.38 20.33 3.04
N PRO A 63 10.53 21.22 2.04
CA PRO A 63 11.81 21.39 1.36
C PRO A 63 12.87 21.79 2.40
N ALA A 64 14.03 21.13 2.42
CA ALA A 64 15.02 21.29 3.50
C ALA A 64 15.51 22.75 3.66
N ASN A 65 15.51 23.52 2.58
CA ASN A 65 15.86 24.96 2.59
C ASN A 65 14.75 25.90 3.13
N LEU A 66 13.59 25.37 3.54
CA LEU A 66 12.47 26.15 4.11
C LEU A 66 12.23 25.88 5.59
N VAL A 67 12.82 24.84 6.19
CA VAL A 67 12.63 24.45 7.60
C VAL A 67 12.85 25.64 8.54
N ASP A 68 14.03 26.28 8.46
CA ASP A 68 14.38 27.45 9.29
C ASP A 68 13.43 28.64 9.12
N LYS A 69 12.77 28.75 7.96
CA LYS A 69 11.77 29.79 7.69
C LYS A 69 10.43 29.46 8.31
N VAL A 70 9.97 28.21 8.22
CA VAL A 70 8.72 27.73 8.84
C VAL A 70 8.77 27.89 10.35
N TYR A 71 9.90 27.52 10.97
CA TYR A 71 10.13 27.63 12.42
C TYR A 71 10.66 29.01 12.87
N SER A 72 10.49 30.05 12.06
CA SER A 72 10.83 31.43 12.46
C SER A 72 9.69 32.08 13.25
N GLU A 73 10.02 32.92 14.24
CA GLU A 73 9.04 33.58 15.13
C GLU A 73 7.84 34.22 14.38
N PRO A 74 8.04 34.97 13.27
CA PRO A 74 6.92 35.58 12.56
C PRO A 74 5.95 34.55 11.94
N ILE A 75 6.48 33.45 11.42
CA ILE A 75 5.67 32.40 10.78
C ILE A 75 4.95 31.54 11.82
N LEU A 76 5.65 31.15 12.90
CA LEU A 76 5.05 30.43 14.02
C LEU A 76 3.93 31.24 14.68
N LYS A 77 4.15 32.55 14.88
CA LYS A 77 3.14 33.46 15.44
C LYS A 77 1.90 33.58 14.54
N GLU A 78 2.09 33.70 13.23
CA GLU A 78 0.98 33.79 12.27
C GLU A 78 0.20 32.47 12.21
N ALA A 79 0.90 31.33 12.14
CA ALA A 79 0.30 29.99 12.13
C ALA A 79 -0.54 29.70 13.39
N LEU A 80 0.00 30.04 14.57
CA LEU A 80 -0.72 29.92 15.84
C LEU A 80 -1.88 30.92 15.97
N SER A 81 -1.86 32.05 15.24
CA SER A 81 -2.95 33.03 15.27
C SER A 81 -4.25 32.52 14.62
N ALA A 82 -4.17 31.47 13.80
CA ALA A 82 -5.33 30.79 13.23
C ALA A 82 -6.21 30.07 14.27
N GLY A 83 -5.70 29.84 15.49
CA GLY A 83 -6.50 29.31 16.61
C GLY A 83 -6.79 27.80 16.57
N TRP A 84 -6.04 27.03 15.78
CA TRP A 84 -6.14 25.56 15.80
C TRP A 84 -5.60 24.98 17.13
N GLY A 85 -6.19 23.85 17.54
CA GLY A 85 -5.86 23.10 18.74
C GLY A 85 -4.64 22.17 18.57
N PRO A 86 -4.75 20.86 18.87
CA PRO A 86 -3.65 19.91 18.71
C PRO A 86 -3.12 19.85 17.28
N ILE A 87 -1.83 19.55 17.14
CA ILE A 87 -1.18 19.33 15.84
C ILE A 87 -0.95 17.83 15.60
N THR A 88 -1.16 17.38 14.35
CA THR A 88 -0.69 16.08 13.86
C THR A 88 0.63 16.25 13.12
N TYR A 89 1.47 15.23 13.13
CA TYR A 89 2.66 15.14 12.28
C TYR A 89 2.40 14.05 11.24
N ARG A 90 2.63 14.33 9.95
CA ARG A 90 2.42 13.38 8.84
C ARG A 90 3.71 12.74 8.35
N GLN A 91 3.64 11.49 7.89
CA GLN A 91 4.77 10.71 7.41
C GLN A 91 4.81 10.56 5.88
N ASN A 92 5.18 11.64 5.19
CA ASN A 92 5.24 11.67 3.72
C ASN A 92 6.18 10.61 3.08
N THR A 93 7.09 9.97 3.84
CA THR A 93 7.98 8.96 3.26
C THR A 93 7.21 7.74 2.74
N GLU A 94 6.07 7.38 3.32
CA GLU A 94 5.26 6.25 2.85
C GLU A 94 4.62 6.54 1.48
N LEU A 95 4.06 7.75 1.28
CA LEU A 95 3.58 8.23 -0.03
C LEU A 95 4.66 8.11 -1.12
N THR A 96 5.94 8.26 -0.75
CA THR A 96 7.06 8.24 -1.68
C THR A 96 7.70 6.87 -1.92
N ILE A 97 7.33 5.84 -1.14
CA ILE A 97 8.02 4.54 -1.10
C ILE A 97 9.50 4.74 -0.69
N ALA A 98 9.68 5.26 0.52
CA ALA A 98 10.96 5.54 1.17
C ALA A 98 10.92 5.11 2.65
N ALA A 99 12.02 4.56 3.15
CA ALA A 99 12.24 4.41 4.59
C ALA A 99 12.41 5.79 5.26
N TRP A 100 12.25 5.87 6.58
CA TRP A 100 12.45 7.10 7.34
C TRP A 100 13.49 6.87 8.44
N HIS A 101 14.46 7.77 8.57
CA HIS A 101 15.27 7.87 9.80
C HIS A 101 14.80 9.12 10.54
N TRP A 102 14.00 8.92 11.59
CA TRP A 102 13.59 9.96 12.53
C TRP A 102 14.79 10.57 13.32
N ASN A 103 15.92 9.85 13.36
CA ASN A 103 17.17 10.24 14.03
C ASN A 103 18.39 9.66 13.28
N PRO A 104 19.44 10.46 12.95
CA PRO A 104 20.63 9.96 12.27
C PRO A 104 21.57 9.10 13.15
N ASN A 105 21.37 9.07 14.46
CA ASN A 105 22.01 8.11 15.34
C ASN A 105 21.21 6.80 15.33
N GLY A 106 21.86 5.66 15.12
CA GLY A 106 21.24 4.34 15.19
C GLY A 106 22.20 3.22 14.85
N THR A 107 21.66 2.02 14.58
CA THR A 107 22.39 0.82 14.16
C THR A 107 21.81 0.25 12.88
N TRP A 108 22.69 -0.19 11.98
CA TRP A 108 22.35 -0.96 10.78
C TRP A 108 22.40 -2.46 11.06
N SER A 109 21.62 -3.26 10.34
CA SER A 109 21.77 -4.73 10.32
C SER A 109 23.11 -5.16 9.69
N ASP A 110 23.63 -4.38 8.74
CA ASP A 110 25.02 -4.45 8.28
C ASP A 110 25.79 -3.18 8.69
N PRO A 111 26.46 -3.18 9.85
CA PRO A 111 27.32 -2.08 10.28
C PRO A 111 28.60 -1.90 9.46
N ALA A 112 29.02 -2.90 8.68
CA ALA A 112 30.27 -2.86 7.93
C ALA A 112 30.11 -2.09 6.60
N HIS A 113 28.95 -2.20 5.97
CA HIS A 113 28.61 -1.50 4.73
C HIS A 113 27.61 -0.34 4.93
N GLN A 114 27.14 -0.12 6.16
CA GLN A 114 26.13 0.88 6.53
C GLN A 114 24.82 0.69 5.74
N SER A 115 24.29 -0.53 5.78
CA SER A 115 23.18 -0.96 4.93
C SER A 115 22.23 -1.96 5.60
N GLY A 116 21.13 -2.24 4.90
CA GLY A 116 20.04 -3.09 5.34
C GLY A 116 19.01 -2.34 6.15
N TYR A 117 18.68 -2.89 7.31
CA TYR A 117 17.61 -2.40 8.18
C TYR A 117 18.21 -1.49 9.25
N PHE A 118 17.74 -0.26 9.31
CA PHE A 118 18.15 0.71 10.32
C PHE A 118 17.24 0.63 11.56
N THR A 119 17.80 0.94 12.72
CA THR A 119 17.07 1.14 13.97
C THR A 119 17.68 2.34 14.69
N GLY A 120 16.89 3.39 14.88
CA GLY A 120 17.29 4.64 15.50
C GLY A 120 17.67 4.49 16.97
N SER A 121 18.51 5.40 17.44
CA SER A 121 19.02 5.43 18.81
C SER A 121 17.97 6.01 19.75
N ALA A 122 17.32 5.15 20.52
CA ALA A 122 16.43 5.53 21.62
C ALA A 122 17.12 6.35 22.74
N GLU A 123 18.44 6.58 22.70
CA GLU A 123 19.14 7.47 23.63
C GLU A 123 19.22 8.91 23.10
N PRO A 124 18.67 9.92 23.82
CA PRO A 124 18.77 11.32 23.41
C PRO A 124 20.20 11.87 23.52
N LYS A 125 20.73 12.34 22.38
CA LYS A 125 22.06 12.96 22.24
C LYS A 125 21.93 14.41 21.74
N GLU A 126 22.36 14.68 20.51
CA GLU A 126 22.23 15.96 19.82
C GLU A 126 20.76 16.40 19.69
N PHE A 127 20.56 17.68 19.33
CA PHE A 127 19.24 18.22 19.02
C PHE A 127 18.79 17.77 17.62
N LEU A 128 17.71 16.99 17.55
CA LEU A 128 17.09 16.55 16.30
C LEU A 128 16.36 17.72 15.64
N ARG A 129 17.11 18.46 14.81
CA ARG A 129 16.56 19.52 13.95
C ARG A 129 15.89 18.96 12.70
N HIS A 130 16.47 17.91 12.13
CA HIS A 130 16.19 17.37 10.82
C HIS A 130 16.04 15.84 10.91
N SER A 131 15.19 15.27 10.06
CA SER A 131 15.07 13.83 9.85
C SER A 131 14.71 13.57 8.37
N PHE A 132 15.08 12.41 7.83
CA PHE A 132 15.16 12.24 6.37
C PHE A 132 14.55 10.94 5.88
N GLY A 133 13.94 11.01 4.69
CA GLY A 133 13.58 9.82 3.91
C GLY A 133 14.82 9.19 3.27
N TYR A 134 14.77 7.87 3.06
CA TYR A 134 15.80 7.09 2.39
C TYR A 134 15.17 6.29 1.25
N SER A 135 15.76 6.42 0.05
CA SER A 135 15.35 5.70 -1.15
C SER A 135 15.39 4.20 -0.92
N LEU A 136 14.34 3.46 -1.32
CA LEU A 136 14.43 2.00 -1.35
C LEU A 136 15.05 1.56 -2.68
N PRO A 137 16.27 0.97 -2.69
CA PRO A 137 16.87 0.47 -3.93
C PRO A 137 16.06 -0.68 -4.53
N HIS A 138 15.44 -1.52 -3.70
CA HIS A 138 14.69 -2.73 -4.10
C HIS A 138 13.20 -2.48 -4.39
N ARG A 139 12.88 -1.31 -4.95
CA ARG A 139 11.51 -0.81 -5.19
C ARG A 139 10.80 -1.50 -6.37
N GLY A 140 9.53 -1.86 -6.17
CA GLY A 140 8.71 -2.60 -7.15
C GLY A 140 7.63 -1.81 -7.90
N SER A 141 7.25 -0.62 -7.43
CA SER A 141 6.19 0.19 -8.07
C SER A 141 6.75 1.31 -8.95
N THR A 142 6.40 1.35 -10.23
CA THR A 142 6.88 2.32 -11.23
C THR A 142 6.33 3.74 -11.00
N ARG A 143 5.17 3.88 -10.33
CA ARG A 143 4.55 5.16 -9.96
C ARG A 143 4.43 5.29 -8.43
N SER A 144 4.34 6.53 -7.95
CA SER A 144 4.09 6.96 -6.56
C SER A 144 4.08 8.50 -6.53
N ASP A 145 3.86 9.10 -5.36
CA ASP A 145 3.96 10.55 -5.13
C ASP A 145 5.40 11.09 -5.09
N ALA A 146 6.40 10.18 -5.14
CA ALA A 146 7.80 10.54 -5.33
C ALA A 146 8.10 11.20 -6.69
N SER A 147 9.27 11.83 -6.79
CA SER A 147 9.73 12.45 -8.03
C SER A 147 9.92 11.44 -9.17
N GLN A 148 9.89 11.96 -10.41
CA GLN A 148 10.08 11.20 -11.66
C GLN A 148 11.39 10.39 -11.75
N GLY A 149 12.34 10.61 -10.83
CA GLY A 149 13.57 9.82 -10.70
C GLY A 149 13.43 8.49 -9.95
N LYS A 150 12.25 8.16 -9.40
CA LYS A 150 11.95 6.86 -8.78
C LYS A 150 11.08 6.00 -9.69
N TYR A 151 11.37 4.71 -9.77
CA TYR A 151 10.79 3.75 -10.72
C TYR A 151 10.89 2.32 -10.15
N SER A 152 10.35 1.32 -10.86
CA SER A 152 10.45 -0.09 -10.47
C SER A 152 11.73 -0.72 -10.99
N ARG A 153 12.26 -1.70 -10.27
CA ARG A 153 13.32 -2.61 -10.73
C ARG A 153 12.85 -3.71 -11.67
N LEU A 154 11.54 -3.99 -11.68
CA LEU A 154 10.97 -5.15 -12.37
C LEU A 154 10.96 -5.06 -13.91
N THR A 155 11.28 -3.90 -14.47
CA THR A 155 11.31 -3.59 -15.91
C THR A 155 12.34 -2.47 -16.23
N ASP A 156 13.41 -2.31 -15.46
CA ASP A 156 14.38 -1.21 -15.66
C ASP A 156 15.52 -1.48 -16.66
N GLY A 157 15.66 -2.72 -17.12
CA GLY A 157 16.66 -3.18 -18.06
C GLY A 157 18.00 -3.58 -17.43
N ASP A 158 18.11 -3.58 -16.09
CA ASP A 158 19.32 -3.97 -15.37
C ASP A 158 19.11 -5.26 -14.56
N PRO A 159 19.55 -6.43 -15.06
CA PRO A 159 19.40 -7.70 -14.35
C PRO A 159 20.28 -7.82 -13.10
N ALA A 160 21.13 -6.84 -12.78
CA ALA A 160 21.79 -6.75 -11.46
C ALA A 160 20.93 -6.00 -10.43
N SER A 161 19.91 -5.26 -10.88
CA SER A 161 18.85 -4.69 -10.04
C SER A 161 17.82 -5.78 -9.68
N TYR A 162 17.02 -5.55 -8.63
CA TYR A 162 15.88 -6.39 -8.27
C TYR A 162 14.90 -5.67 -7.32
N TRP A 163 13.62 -5.99 -7.44
CA TRP A 163 12.62 -5.74 -6.40
C TRP A 163 12.64 -6.85 -5.36
N LYS A 164 12.29 -6.52 -4.11
CA LYS A 164 11.99 -7.48 -3.06
C LYS A 164 10.78 -7.04 -2.25
N SER A 165 9.90 -7.97 -1.88
CA SER A 165 8.70 -7.72 -1.05
C SER A 165 9.05 -7.50 0.43
N ASN A 166 8.15 -6.87 1.19
CA ASN A 166 8.36 -6.63 2.63
C ASN A 166 8.49 -7.96 3.42
N PRO A 167 9.60 -8.18 4.16
CA PRO A 167 9.86 -9.45 4.84
C PRO A 167 8.89 -9.73 6.00
N TYR A 168 8.34 -8.68 6.64
CA TYR A 168 7.44 -8.78 7.79
C TYR A 168 6.04 -9.32 7.45
N LEU A 169 5.71 -9.47 6.16
CA LEU A 169 4.49 -10.14 5.68
C LEU A 169 4.64 -11.67 5.55
N THR A 170 5.85 -12.22 5.73
CA THR A 170 6.04 -13.68 5.68
C THR A 170 5.72 -14.37 7.01
N LYS A 171 5.45 -15.68 6.92
CA LYS A 171 5.24 -16.60 8.04
C LYS A 171 6.22 -16.48 9.19
N LYS A 172 7.46 -16.11 8.89
CA LYS A 172 8.55 -15.94 9.87
C LYS A 172 8.27 -14.80 10.87
N PHE A 173 7.44 -13.84 10.49
CA PHE A 173 7.11 -12.64 11.26
C PHE A 173 5.61 -12.55 11.60
N THR A 174 4.72 -12.92 10.67
CA THR A 174 3.26 -12.96 10.91
C THR A 174 2.83 -14.17 11.75
N GLY A 175 3.53 -15.31 11.62
CA GLY A 175 3.14 -16.60 12.18
C GLY A 175 2.08 -17.38 11.39
N GLU A 176 1.49 -16.78 10.34
CA GLU A 176 0.55 -17.44 9.43
C GLU A 176 1.24 -17.94 8.15
N GLU A 177 0.68 -18.92 7.43
CA GLU A 177 1.27 -19.37 6.16
C GLU A 177 1.33 -18.23 5.12
N ASP A 178 2.40 -18.12 4.32
CA ASP A 178 2.58 -17.03 3.33
C ASP A 178 1.35 -16.85 2.39
N ALA A 179 0.60 -17.93 2.12
CA ALA A 179 -0.66 -17.91 1.37
C ALA A 179 -1.83 -17.15 2.05
N ARG A 180 -1.65 -16.61 3.27
CA ARG A 180 -2.57 -15.68 3.95
C ARG A 180 -2.23 -14.21 3.72
N ASN A 181 -1.00 -13.94 3.30
CA ASN A 181 -0.48 -12.62 2.92
C ASN A 181 0.22 -12.74 1.55
N PRO A 182 -0.50 -13.18 0.50
CA PRO A 182 0.09 -13.43 -0.81
C PRO A 182 0.69 -12.14 -1.37
N GLN A 183 1.96 -12.20 -1.76
CA GLN A 183 2.62 -11.04 -2.34
C GLN A 183 2.47 -11.08 -3.86
N TRP A 184 2.13 -9.94 -4.45
CA TRP A 184 1.81 -9.87 -5.87
C TRP A 184 2.58 -8.76 -6.59
N MET A 185 2.71 -8.94 -7.91
CA MET A 185 3.12 -7.90 -8.85
C MET A 185 2.14 -7.86 -10.02
N VAL A 186 1.79 -6.67 -10.48
CA VAL A 186 0.88 -6.45 -11.62
C VAL A 186 1.58 -5.61 -12.68
N VAL A 187 1.68 -6.16 -13.89
CA VAL A 187 2.11 -5.45 -15.10
C VAL A 187 0.88 -4.75 -15.71
N ASP A 188 0.99 -3.46 -15.98
CA ASP A 188 0.00 -2.67 -16.74
C ASP A 188 0.58 -2.36 -18.13
N PHE A 189 0.00 -2.96 -19.18
CA PHE A 189 0.40 -2.77 -20.57
C PHE A 189 -0.12 -1.46 -21.20
N GLU A 190 -0.75 -0.58 -20.42
CA GLU A 190 -1.48 0.65 -20.80
C GLU A 190 -2.72 0.42 -21.67
N THR A 191 -2.62 -0.47 -22.67
CA THR A 191 -3.71 -0.88 -23.57
C THR A 191 -3.74 -2.41 -23.71
N PRO A 192 -4.89 -3.04 -24.03
CA PRO A 192 -4.98 -4.50 -24.03
C PRO A 192 -4.16 -5.21 -25.13
N GLN A 193 -3.15 -5.96 -24.70
CA GLN A 193 -2.25 -6.77 -25.53
C GLN A 193 -2.71 -8.22 -25.60
N GLU A 194 -2.26 -8.95 -26.61
CA GLU A 194 -2.47 -10.40 -26.74
C GLU A 194 -1.32 -11.13 -26.02
N ILE A 195 -1.57 -11.81 -24.89
CA ILE A 195 -0.53 -12.48 -24.08
C ILE A 195 -0.71 -14.00 -24.11
N ASP A 196 0.35 -14.75 -24.37
CA ASP A 196 0.37 -16.22 -24.21
C ASP A 196 1.61 -16.76 -23.45
N ALA A 197 2.54 -15.88 -23.08
CA ALA A 197 3.82 -16.27 -22.48
C ALA A 197 4.35 -15.23 -21.47
N ILE A 198 5.12 -15.72 -20.50
CA ILE A 198 5.86 -14.91 -19.53
C ILE A 198 7.22 -15.53 -19.25
N ARG A 199 8.20 -14.71 -18.88
CA ARG A 199 9.49 -15.14 -18.33
C ARG A 199 9.81 -14.24 -17.14
N ILE A 200 10.24 -14.83 -16.03
CA ILE A 200 10.55 -14.10 -14.80
C ILE A 200 12.01 -14.39 -14.46
N ALA A 201 12.86 -13.36 -14.40
CA ALA A 201 14.20 -13.48 -13.86
C ALA A 201 14.11 -13.37 -12.33
N TRP A 202 14.00 -14.52 -11.68
CA TRP A 202 13.86 -14.60 -10.23
C TRP A 202 15.14 -14.19 -9.50
N GLY A 203 14.97 -13.36 -8.47
CA GLY A 203 15.99 -13.16 -7.44
C GLY A 203 15.90 -14.24 -6.36
N ASN A 204 16.76 -14.15 -5.35
CA ASN A 204 16.56 -14.88 -4.10
C ASN A 204 15.94 -13.93 -3.06
N PRO A 205 14.96 -14.36 -2.26
CA PRO A 205 14.17 -15.60 -2.40
C PRO A 205 13.23 -15.59 -3.62
N TYR A 206 13.07 -16.71 -4.30
CA TYR A 206 12.13 -16.88 -5.43
C TYR A 206 10.81 -17.52 -4.98
N ALA A 207 9.76 -17.40 -5.78
CA ALA A 207 8.49 -18.10 -5.50
C ALA A 207 8.56 -19.58 -5.91
N ARG A 208 8.25 -20.48 -4.95
CA ARG A 208 8.04 -21.91 -5.21
C ARG A 208 6.58 -22.20 -5.58
N LYS A 209 5.62 -21.43 -5.04
CA LYS A 209 4.23 -21.43 -5.49
C LYS A 209 3.80 -20.04 -5.93
N TYR A 210 3.25 -19.96 -7.13
CA TYR A 210 2.64 -18.75 -7.67
C TYR A 210 1.61 -19.06 -8.76
N THR A 211 0.63 -18.17 -8.90
CA THR A 211 -0.27 -18.13 -10.06
C THR A 211 0.14 -17.00 -11.00
N VAL A 212 -0.14 -17.16 -12.29
CA VAL A 212 -0.11 -16.10 -13.29
C VAL A 212 -1.52 -15.92 -13.84
N GLU A 213 -2.00 -14.68 -13.78
CA GLU A 213 -3.42 -14.32 -13.92
C GLU A 213 -3.58 -13.10 -14.85
N TYR A 214 -4.77 -12.94 -15.44
CA TYR A 214 -5.15 -11.79 -16.25
C TYR A 214 -6.43 -11.13 -15.74
N TRP A 215 -6.52 -9.82 -15.91
CA TRP A 215 -7.75 -9.09 -15.55
C TRP A 215 -8.82 -9.22 -16.64
N VAL A 216 -10.07 -9.45 -16.22
CA VAL A 216 -11.27 -9.27 -17.05
C VAL A 216 -12.21 -8.30 -16.35
N GLY A 217 -12.28 -7.07 -16.86
CA GLY A 217 -13.08 -5.97 -16.30
C GLY A 217 -12.74 -4.64 -16.97
N GLU A 218 -13.12 -3.52 -16.33
CA GLU A 218 -12.85 -2.18 -16.87
C GLU A 218 -11.41 -1.70 -16.60
N ASP A 219 -11.07 -1.42 -15.34
CA ASP A 219 -9.74 -0.98 -14.90
C ASP A 219 -9.47 -1.63 -13.53
N ALA A 220 -8.35 -2.34 -13.40
CA ALA A 220 -8.10 -3.19 -12.23
C ALA A 220 -8.01 -2.36 -10.95
N PHE A 221 -7.29 -1.24 -10.97
CA PHE A 221 -7.05 -0.40 -9.79
C PHE A 221 -8.13 0.68 -9.62
N GLY A 222 -8.56 1.30 -10.72
CA GLY A 222 -9.55 2.37 -10.68
C GLY A 222 -10.99 1.88 -10.44
N ARG A 223 -11.30 0.64 -10.82
CA ARG A 223 -12.66 0.04 -10.75
C ARG A 223 -12.64 -1.48 -10.45
N PRO A 224 -12.03 -1.91 -9.33
CA PRO A 224 -11.87 -3.34 -9.01
C PRO A 224 -13.19 -4.13 -8.93
N LEU A 225 -14.28 -3.51 -8.46
CA LEU A 225 -15.60 -4.16 -8.41
C LEU A 225 -16.23 -4.41 -9.80
N GLY A 226 -15.62 -3.90 -10.87
CA GLY A 226 -16.04 -4.07 -12.27
C GLY A 226 -15.36 -5.21 -13.02
N GLY A 227 -14.69 -6.15 -12.32
CA GLY A 227 -14.00 -7.27 -12.94
C GLY A 227 -13.55 -8.35 -11.96
N ALA A 228 -12.68 -9.24 -12.45
CA ALA A 228 -12.01 -10.27 -11.67
C ALA A 228 -10.66 -10.66 -12.31
N TRP A 229 -9.75 -11.18 -11.48
CA TRP A 229 -8.56 -11.91 -11.92
C TRP A 229 -8.94 -13.34 -12.34
N LEU A 230 -8.42 -13.78 -13.48
CA LEU A 230 -8.60 -15.15 -13.99
C LEU A 230 -7.25 -15.81 -14.21
N LEU A 231 -7.12 -17.05 -13.75
CA LEU A 231 -5.94 -17.89 -13.94
C LEU A 231 -5.69 -18.19 -15.43
N PHE A 232 -4.46 -17.98 -15.91
CA PHE A 232 -4.03 -18.50 -17.21
C PHE A 232 -3.98 -20.04 -17.18
N PRO A 233 -4.41 -20.77 -18.24
CA PRO A 233 -4.44 -22.24 -18.24
C PRO A 233 -3.11 -22.95 -17.89
N GLY A 234 -1.96 -22.35 -18.22
CA GLY A 234 -0.62 -22.80 -17.84
C GLY A 234 0.05 -21.94 -16.75
N GLY A 235 -0.74 -21.12 -16.04
CA GLY A 235 -0.25 -20.15 -15.06
C GLY A 235 -0.15 -20.66 -13.61
N ASP A 236 -0.63 -21.87 -13.30
CA ASP A 236 -0.53 -22.47 -11.95
C ASP A 236 0.82 -23.18 -11.78
N VAL A 237 1.72 -22.60 -10.96
CA VAL A 237 3.07 -23.13 -10.72
C VAL A 237 3.20 -23.56 -9.26
N GLN A 238 3.31 -24.87 -9.05
CA GLN A 238 3.30 -25.49 -7.71
C GLN A 238 4.69 -25.93 -7.18
N ASP A 239 5.72 -25.91 -8.02
CA ASP A 239 7.09 -26.34 -7.68
C ASP A 239 8.15 -25.52 -8.45
N GLY A 240 8.03 -24.20 -8.39
CA GLY A 240 8.95 -23.24 -9.02
C GLY A 240 10.39 -23.36 -8.51
N LYS A 241 11.37 -23.10 -9.39
CA LYS A 241 12.80 -23.37 -9.16
C LYS A 241 13.72 -22.14 -9.17
N GLY A 242 13.17 -20.95 -9.37
CA GLY A 242 13.96 -19.72 -9.57
C GLY A 242 14.64 -19.64 -10.95
N GLU A 243 14.17 -20.40 -11.93
CA GLU A 243 14.72 -20.45 -13.29
C GLU A 243 14.13 -19.35 -14.19
N THR A 244 14.98 -18.67 -14.97
CA THR A 244 14.58 -17.64 -15.97
C THR A 244 14.05 -18.25 -17.28
N ALA A 245 13.28 -19.33 -17.18
CA ALA A 245 12.64 -19.98 -18.32
C ALA A 245 11.37 -19.23 -18.77
N ALA A 246 11.04 -19.31 -20.06
CA ALA A 246 9.78 -18.80 -20.59
C ALA A 246 8.66 -19.83 -20.41
N LEU A 247 7.62 -19.47 -19.66
CA LEU A 247 6.43 -20.25 -19.38
C LEU A 247 5.33 -19.96 -20.42
N LYS A 248 4.75 -21.03 -20.98
CA LYS A 248 3.58 -20.96 -21.87
C LYS A 248 2.32 -20.88 -21.02
N LEU A 249 1.64 -19.74 -21.05
CA LEU A 249 0.45 -19.45 -20.24
C LEU A 249 -0.85 -19.95 -20.88
N SER A 250 -0.94 -19.97 -22.21
CA SER A 250 -2.13 -20.43 -22.94
C SER A 250 -1.79 -20.87 -24.36
N ASP A 251 -2.54 -21.80 -24.95
CA ASP A 251 -2.33 -22.23 -26.35
C ASP A 251 -2.64 -21.09 -27.34
N ALA A 252 -3.77 -20.40 -27.11
CA ALA A 252 -4.15 -19.19 -27.82
C ALA A 252 -3.91 -17.95 -26.95
N PRO A 253 -3.46 -16.81 -27.50
CA PRO A 253 -3.31 -15.57 -26.74
C PRO A 253 -4.59 -15.09 -26.07
N VAL A 254 -4.44 -14.52 -24.89
CA VAL A 254 -5.48 -13.88 -24.09
C VAL A 254 -5.31 -12.37 -24.18
N LYS A 255 -6.36 -11.67 -24.62
CA LYS A 255 -6.34 -10.22 -24.69
C LYS A 255 -6.56 -9.57 -23.32
N THR A 256 -5.56 -8.92 -22.74
CA THR A 256 -5.68 -8.19 -21.46
C THR A 256 -4.80 -6.95 -21.38
N ARG A 257 -5.19 -5.97 -20.55
CA ARG A 257 -4.35 -4.83 -20.15
C ARG A 257 -3.46 -5.16 -18.95
N TYR A 258 -3.86 -6.13 -18.11
CA TYR A 258 -3.13 -6.42 -16.88
C TYR A 258 -2.83 -7.91 -16.72
N LEU A 259 -1.61 -8.19 -16.28
CA LEU A 259 -1.16 -9.50 -15.85
C LEU A 259 -0.73 -9.41 -14.37
N ARG A 260 -1.26 -10.30 -13.52
CA ARG A 260 -0.85 -10.47 -12.11
C ARG A 260 0.01 -11.72 -11.98
N ILE A 261 1.07 -11.65 -11.18
CA ILE A 261 1.73 -12.81 -10.59
C ILE A 261 1.45 -12.74 -9.09
N SER A 262 0.80 -13.76 -8.52
CA SER A 262 0.46 -13.85 -7.09
C SER A 262 1.25 -14.99 -6.45
N MET A 263 2.00 -14.72 -5.37
CA MET A 263 3.01 -15.63 -4.82
C MET A 263 2.66 -16.05 -3.39
N THR A 264 2.64 -17.37 -3.16
CA THR A 264 2.02 -18.00 -1.97
C THR A 264 2.91 -18.98 -1.21
N GLU A 265 4.10 -19.32 -1.72
CA GLU A 265 5.13 -20.03 -0.95
C GLU A 265 6.55 -19.62 -1.39
N SER A 266 7.33 -19.05 -0.48
CA SER A 266 8.71 -18.60 -0.75
C SER A 266 9.75 -19.75 -0.75
N SER A 267 10.81 -19.62 -1.53
CA SER A 267 12.02 -20.46 -1.45
C SER A 267 12.76 -20.33 -0.13
N ASN A 268 12.61 -19.19 0.56
CA ASN A 268 13.40 -18.80 1.73
C ASN A 268 14.94 -18.86 1.51
N THR A 269 15.39 -18.74 0.26
CA THR A 269 16.81 -18.57 -0.08
C THR A 269 17.26 -17.13 0.13
N CYS A 270 18.49 -16.92 0.62
CA CYS A 270 19.00 -15.59 0.94
C CYS A 270 19.40 -14.79 -0.30
N ASP A 271 19.14 -13.48 -0.27
CA ASP A 271 19.50 -12.51 -1.28
C ASP A 271 21.02 -12.21 -1.32
N THR A 272 21.41 -11.19 -2.09
CA THR A 272 22.81 -10.76 -2.28
C THR A 272 23.51 -10.30 -1.00
N HIS A 273 22.75 -9.97 0.05
CA HIS A 273 23.24 -9.39 1.29
C HIS A 273 23.55 -10.44 2.36
N GLY A 274 23.44 -11.72 2.03
CA GLY A 274 23.91 -12.85 2.85
C GLY A 274 22.93 -13.29 3.94
N SER A 275 23.29 -14.34 4.68
CA SER A 275 22.40 -15.04 5.62
C SER A 275 22.35 -14.46 7.04
N ASP A 276 23.14 -13.43 7.34
CA ASP A 276 23.38 -12.97 8.71
C ASP A 276 22.19 -12.18 9.27
N ASP A 277 21.45 -11.46 8.42
CA ASP A 277 20.12 -10.94 8.79
C ASP A 277 19.01 -11.90 8.33
N PRO A 278 18.10 -12.33 9.22
CA PRO A 278 17.00 -13.24 8.88
C PRO A 278 16.01 -12.71 7.84
N ARG A 279 15.98 -11.41 7.54
CA ARG A 279 15.12 -10.75 6.55
C ARG A 279 15.67 -10.81 5.12
N ASN A 280 16.98 -11.02 4.96
CA ASN A 280 17.63 -11.23 3.66
C ASN A 280 17.16 -12.52 2.96
N CYS A 281 16.61 -13.47 3.72
CA CYS A 281 16.10 -14.76 3.23
C CYS A 281 14.57 -14.86 3.30
N ALA A 282 13.87 -13.73 3.38
CA ALA A 282 12.42 -13.66 3.53
C ALA A 282 11.76 -12.85 2.39
N GLY A 283 10.49 -13.17 2.11
CA GLY A 283 9.69 -12.56 1.05
C GLY A 283 9.90 -13.24 -0.30
N TYR A 284 9.85 -12.43 -1.36
CA TYR A 284 10.06 -12.78 -2.76
C TYR A 284 10.87 -11.66 -3.42
N ALA A 285 11.76 -12.02 -4.36
CA ALA A 285 12.56 -11.09 -5.14
C ALA A 285 12.54 -11.45 -6.63
N VAL A 286 12.54 -10.44 -7.49
CA VAL A 286 12.57 -10.56 -8.94
C VAL A 286 13.48 -9.48 -9.51
N ASN A 287 14.41 -9.89 -10.37
CA ASN A 287 15.31 -9.00 -11.10
C ASN A 287 14.57 -8.34 -12.28
N GLU A 288 13.90 -9.13 -13.13
CA GLU A 288 13.25 -8.64 -14.35
C GLU A 288 11.99 -9.45 -14.72
N ILE A 289 10.99 -8.79 -15.30
CA ILE A 289 9.76 -9.38 -15.84
C ILE A 289 9.72 -9.20 -17.37
N TYR A 290 9.48 -10.28 -18.09
CA TYR A 290 9.25 -10.27 -19.53
C TYR A 290 7.88 -10.92 -19.81
N ALA A 291 7.10 -10.37 -20.74
CA ALA A 291 5.77 -10.89 -21.08
C ALA A 291 5.47 -10.67 -22.56
N GLY A 292 4.66 -11.55 -23.15
CA GLY A 292 4.32 -11.48 -24.57
C GLY A 292 3.84 -12.81 -25.13
N ASN A 293 4.49 -13.28 -26.20
CA ASN A 293 4.02 -14.40 -27.02
C ASN A 293 5.13 -15.37 -27.40
N PHE A 294 4.77 -16.63 -27.64
CA PHE A 294 5.62 -17.50 -28.46
C PHE A 294 5.30 -17.34 -29.95
N ALA A 295 6.32 -17.04 -30.74
CA ALA A 295 6.27 -17.11 -32.20
C ALA A 295 6.06 -18.55 -32.68
N ALA A 296 5.66 -18.72 -33.94
CA ALA A 296 5.55 -20.05 -34.58
C ALA A 296 6.89 -20.81 -34.67
N SER A 297 8.02 -20.13 -34.44
CA SER A 297 9.37 -20.70 -34.28
C SER A 297 9.65 -21.27 -32.87
N SER A 298 8.71 -21.18 -31.93
CA SER A 298 8.90 -21.36 -30.48
C SER A 298 9.90 -20.37 -29.84
N GLU A 299 10.15 -19.25 -30.51
CA GLU A 299 10.89 -18.11 -29.97
C GLU A 299 9.99 -17.25 -29.09
N PHE A 300 10.45 -16.88 -27.89
CA PHE A 300 9.71 -15.99 -27.00
C PHE A 300 9.92 -14.52 -27.41
N ILE A 301 8.84 -13.88 -27.87
CA ILE A 301 8.78 -12.45 -28.14
C ILE A 301 8.32 -11.75 -26.86
N ASP A 302 9.22 -10.95 -26.29
CA ASP A 302 8.91 -10.01 -25.22
C ASP A 302 8.32 -8.71 -25.81
N ILE A 303 7.31 -8.15 -25.13
CA ILE A 303 6.70 -6.86 -25.47
C ILE A 303 6.85 -5.82 -24.35
N ILE A 304 7.55 -6.16 -23.27
CA ILE A 304 7.86 -5.21 -22.18
C ILE A 304 8.85 -4.14 -22.67
N THR A 305 8.57 -2.89 -22.30
CA THR A 305 9.52 -1.79 -22.47
C THR A 305 10.44 -1.74 -21.26
N HIS A 306 11.66 -2.25 -21.44
CA HIS A 306 12.72 -2.23 -20.44
C HIS A 306 13.45 -0.88 -20.48
N ALA A 307 13.37 -0.09 -19.40
CA ALA A 307 14.04 1.22 -19.34
C ALA A 307 14.23 1.75 -17.91
N HIS A 308 15.42 2.30 -17.63
CA HIS A 308 15.65 3.11 -16.45
C HIS A 308 14.71 4.32 -16.40
N GLY A 309 14.17 4.62 -15.22
CA GLY A 309 13.24 5.73 -15.04
C GLY A 309 11.80 5.36 -15.37
N GLN A 310 10.96 6.37 -15.52
CA GLN A 310 9.51 6.21 -15.56
C GLN A 310 8.90 5.88 -16.93
N ASN A 311 9.74 5.59 -17.95
CA ASN A 311 9.33 5.25 -19.32
C ASN A 311 9.24 3.74 -19.60
N GLN A 312 9.59 2.89 -18.62
CA GLN A 312 9.35 1.45 -18.66
C GLN A 312 7.84 1.10 -18.70
N THR A 313 7.52 -0.14 -19.09
CA THR A 313 6.18 -0.71 -18.83
C THR A 313 5.90 -0.65 -17.32
N ALA A 314 4.74 -0.13 -16.93
CA ALA A 314 4.43 0.11 -15.53
C ALA A 314 4.17 -1.20 -14.78
N VAL A 315 4.83 -1.36 -13.64
CA VAL A 315 4.59 -2.45 -12.69
C VAL A 315 4.21 -1.86 -11.33
N TYR A 316 3.31 -2.56 -10.63
CA TYR A 316 2.87 -2.27 -9.27
C TYR A 316 3.04 -3.52 -8.41
N VAL A 317 3.29 -3.37 -7.10
CA VAL A 317 3.51 -4.48 -6.16
C VAL A 317 2.73 -4.30 -4.87
N SER A 318 2.41 -5.41 -4.20
CA SER A 318 1.74 -5.42 -2.89
C SER A 318 2.56 -4.75 -1.77
N SER A 319 3.89 -4.88 -1.82
CA SER A 319 4.80 -4.37 -0.79
C SER A 319 6.23 -4.15 -1.33
N THR A 320 7.11 -3.57 -0.52
CA THR A 320 8.54 -3.42 -0.84
C THR A 320 9.37 -3.56 0.44
N ASP A 321 10.52 -4.20 0.33
CA ASP A 321 11.50 -4.39 1.40
C ASP A 321 12.10 -3.04 1.87
N PRO A 322 12.03 -2.69 3.17
CA PRO A 322 12.64 -1.47 3.70
C PRO A 322 14.18 -1.49 3.77
N TRP A 323 14.85 -2.53 3.23
CA TRP A 323 16.31 -2.56 3.05
C TRP A 323 16.81 -1.37 2.22
N HIS A 324 17.81 -0.63 2.73
CA HIS A 324 18.45 0.50 2.03
C HIS A 324 19.88 0.74 2.54
N THR A 325 20.57 1.79 2.07
CA THR A 325 21.92 2.17 2.53
C THR A 325 21.97 3.58 3.10
N ALA A 326 23.03 3.90 3.85
CA ALA A 326 23.30 5.27 4.30
C ALA A 326 23.46 6.30 3.16
N ALA A 327 23.72 5.86 1.92
CA ALA A 327 23.86 6.72 0.75
C ALA A 327 22.51 7.10 0.09
N ASP A 328 21.41 6.42 0.42
CA ASP A 328 20.09 6.59 -0.21
C ASP A 328 19.29 7.81 0.29
N ILE A 329 19.90 8.62 1.18
CA ILE A 329 19.30 9.76 1.89
C ILE A 329 18.75 10.87 0.97
N GLU A 330 17.47 11.23 1.16
CA GLU A 330 16.77 12.27 0.40
C GLU A 330 16.92 13.68 1.01
N SER A 331 18.16 14.12 1.23
CA SER A 331 18.49 15.37 1.98
C SER A 331 17.93 16.70 1.43
N SER A 332 17.19 16.68 0.30
CA SER A 332 16.43 17.83 -0.21
C SER A 332 15.04 17.99 0.42
N ARG A 333 14.51 16.95 1.08
CA ARG A 333 13.19 16.91 1.74
C ARG A 333 13.35 16.53 3.20
N ASP A 334 12.80 17.37 4.08
CA ASP A 334 12.97 17.31 5.52
C ASP A 334 11.65 16.94 6.20
N GLN A 335 11.67 15.79 6.88
CA GLN A 335 10.72 15.48 7.94
C GLN A 335 11.26 16.18 9.20
N THR A 336 10.52 17.13 9.78
CA THR A 336 11.04 17.92 10.91
C THR A 336 11.53 17.03 12.05
N GLY A 337 12.77 17.20 12.52
CA GLY A 337 13.28 16.43 13.66
C GLY A 337 12.46 16.69 14.94
N PHE A 338 12.19 15.64 15.72
CA PHE A 338 11.24 15.72 16.84
C PHE A 338 11.56 16.81 17.87
N ASP A 339 12.85 17.11 18.14
CA ASP A 339 13.20 18.17 19.08
C ASP A 339 12.83 19.55 18.54
N LEU A 340 12.99 19.82 17.24
CA LEU A 340 12.52 21.06 16.62
C LEU A 340 10.99 21.15 16.66
N PHE A 341 10.31 20.06 16.32
CA PHE A 341 8.84 20.00 16.36
C PHE A 341 8.31 20.32 17.77
N PHE A 342 8.73 19.58 18.80
CA PHE A 342 8.20 19.75 20.15
C PHE A 342 8.67 21.02 20.87
N THR A 343 9.89 21.52 20.62
CA THR A 343 10.44 22.69 21.34
C THR A 343 10.27 24.03 20.64
N SER A 344 9.96 24.08 19.33
CA SER A 344 9.69 25.33 18.61
C SER A 344 8.47 26.09 19.12
N GLY A 345 7.54 25.39 19.77
CA GLY A 345 6.25 25.91 20.22
C GLY A 345 5.11 25.75 19.20
N ILE A 346 5.36 25.16 18.02
CA ILE A 346 4.32 24.92 17.00
C ILE A 346 3.18 24.02 17.51
N THR A 347 3.48 23.15 18.48
CA THR A 347 2.52 22.28 19.18
C THR A 347 1.52 23.04 20.08
N ASN A 348 1.67 24.36 20.22
CA ASN A 348 0.89 25.20 21.15
C ASN A 348 0.91 24.70 22.61
N LYS A 349 1.92 23.89 22.97
CA LYS A 349 2.04 23.15 24.25
C LYS A 349 0.93 22.10 24.49
N LEU A 350 0.19 21.73 23.45
CA LEU A 350 -0.77 20.63 23.47
C LEU A 350 -0.08 19.30 23.06
N PRO A 351 -0.58 18.13 23.51
CA PRO A 351 -0.01 16.86 23.11
C PRO A 351 -0.28 16.52 21.64
N ALA A 352 0.78 16.32 20.86
CA ALA A 352 0.69 16.08 19.42
C ALA A 352 0.32 14.63 19.08
N MET A 353 -0.28 14.40 17.91
CA MET A 353 -0.32 13.07 17.29
C MET A 353 0.93 12.91 16.43
N ILE A 354 1.63 11.79 16.58
CA ILE A 354 2.87 11.47 15.86
C ILE A 354 2.68 10.18 15.04
N PRO A 355 3.32 10.03 13.87
CA PRO A 355 3.23 8.84 13.06
C PRO A 355 4.42 7.91 13.32
N VAL A 356 4.28 6.62 13.03
CA VAL A 356 5.39 5.68 12.93
C VAL A 356 5.35 4.89 11.61
N SER A 357 6.53 4.66 11.03
CA SER A 357 6.71 4.00 9.73
C SER A 357 6.35 2.52 9.77
N LEU A 358 5.40 2.08 8.94
CA LEU A 358 4.88 0.71 8.90
C LEU A 358 5.18 0.00 7.57
N LEU A 359 4.83 0.60 6.42
CA LEU A 359 5.01 -0.03 5.11
C LEU A 359 6.49 -0.19 4.76
N TYR A 360 7.28 0.82 5.14
CA TYR A 360 8.70 0.94 4.83
C TYR A 360 9.55 1.23 6.08
N GLY A 361 9.05 0.85 7.27
CA GLY A 361 9.76 0.94 8.54
C GLY A 361 10.17 -0.42 9.10
N THR A 362 10.52 -0.46 10.38
CA THR A 362 10.62 -1.70 11.16
C THR A 362 9.95 -1.50 12.54
N PRO A 363 9.33 -2.53 13.14
CA PRO A 363 8.70 -2.40 14.44
C PRO A 363 9.74 -2.14 15.55
N GLU A 364 10.99 -2.56 15.34
CA GLU A 364 12.13 -2.22 16.19
C GLU A 364 12.45 -0.71 16.18
N ASP A 365 12.45 -0.09 15.00
CA ASP A 365 12.72 1.35 14.84
C ASP A 365 11.59 2.22 15.42
N SER A 366 10.33 1.87 15.13
CA SER A 366 9.16 2.57 15.69
C SER A 366 9.10 2.45 17.23
N ALA A 367 9.54 1.33 17.81
CA ALA A 367 9.66 1.20 19.26
C ALA A 367 10.80 2.09 19.83
N ALA A 368 11.93 2.20 19.11
CA ALA A 368 13.03 3.08 19.51
C ALA A 368 12.66 4.57 19.41
N GLU A 369 11.84 4.94 18.44
CA GLU A 369 11.28 6.28 18.26
C GLU A 369 10.44 6.72 19.47
N ILE A 370 9.43 5.92 19.86
CA ILE A 370 8.60 6.25 21.03
C ILE A 370 9.44 6.29 22.30
N ALA A 371 10.37 5.35 22.48
CA ALA A 371 11.27 5.33 23.64
C ALA A 371 12.18 6.58 23.72
N TYR A 372 12.53 7.19 22.58
CA TYR A 372 13.23 8.47 22.54
C TYR A 372 12.32 9.63 22.97
N ILE A 373 11.11 9.69 22.42
CA ILE A 373 10.13 10.76 22.65
C ILE A 373 9.68 10.79 24.12
N GLU A 374 9.50 9.62 24.74
CA GLU A 374 9.25 9.49 26.19
C GLU A 374 10.43 9.99 27.03
N LYS A 375 11.68 9.63 26.69
CA LYS A 375 12.88 10.11 27.42
C LYS A 375 13.12 11.61 27.26
N ARG A 376 12.72 12.21 26.14
CA ARG A 376 12.66 13.68 25.97
C ARG A 376 11.54 14.32 26.79
N GLY A 377 10.56 13.54 27.26
CA GLY A 377 9.39 14.04 27.99
C GLY A 377 8.38 14.77 27.11
N TYR A 378 8.33 14.43 25.81
CA TYR A 378 7.48 15.13 24.85
C TYR A 378 6.03 14.62 24.90
N PRO A 379 5.03 15.52 24.88
CA PRO A 379 3.63 15.15 25.09
C PRO A 379 2.99 14.58 23.81
N VAL A 380 2.64 13.30 23.84
CA VAL A 380 1.93 12.59 22.76
C VAL A 380 0.46 12.38 23.15
N SER A 381 -0.48 12.58 22.23
CA SER A 381 -1.92 12.27 22.42
C SER A 381 -2.32 10.91 21.83
N TYR A 382 -1.70 10.54 20.70
CA TYR A 382 -1.88 9.31 19.94
C TYR A 382 -0.62 8.98 19.14
N VAL A 383 -0.44 7.70 18.80
CA VAL A 383 0.52 7.25 17.78
C VAL A 383 -0.27 6.72 16.60
N GLU A 384 -0.12 7.36 15.44
CA GLU A 384 -0.67 6.93 14.16
C GLU A 384 0.31 5.94 13.51
N ILE A 385 -0.18 4.83 12.96
CA ILE A 385 0.68 3.78 12.41
C ILE A 385 0.45 3.70 10.89
N GLY A 386 1.46 4.08 10.12
CA GLY A 386 1.40 4.16 8.65
C GLY A 386 0.55 5.31 8.07
N GLU A 387 0.84 5.68 6.83
CA GLU A 387 0.28 6.86 6.14
C GLU A 387 -0.09 6.55 4.67
N GLU A 388 -1.37 6.73 4.34
CA GLU A 388 -2.01 6.51 3.02
C GLU A 388 -1.67 5.16 2.35
N PRO A 389 -1.83 4.00 3.04
CA PRO A 389 -1.45 2.69 2.51
C PRO A 389 -2.36 2.19 1.38
N ASP A 390 -3.60 2.67 1.31
CA ASP A 390 -4.51 2.49 0.18
C ASP A 390 -3.93 3.11 -1.10
N GLY A 391 -3.36 4.31 -0.99
CA GLY A 391 -2.61 4.97 -2.07
C GLY A 391 -1.34 4.24 -2.52
N LYS A 392 -0.93 3.18 -1.81
CA LYS A 392 0.19 2.30 -2.18
C LYS A 392 -0.28 0.88 -2.58
N ASN A 393 -1.59 0.65 -2.69
CA ASN A 393 -2.26 -0.63 -2.99
C ASN A 393 -2.06 -1.73 -1.94
N THR A 394 -1.76 -1.40 -0.68
CA THR A 394 -1.62 -2.40 0.38
C THR A 394 -2.99 -2.96 0.77
N SER A 395 -3.10 -4.29 0.87
CA SER A 395 -4.36 -4.93 1.28
C SER A 395 -4.68 -4.64 2.77
N PRO A 396 -5.96 -4.57 3.17
CA PRO A 396 -6.36 -4.46 4.58
C PRO A 396 -5.80 -5.62 5.43
N GLU A 397 -5.68 -6.80 4.84
CA GLU A 397 -5.10 -8.02 5.42
C GLU A 397 -3.60 -7.88 5.69
N ASP A 398 -2.82 -7.37 4.73
CA ASP A 398 -1.37 -7.11 4.89
C ASP A 398 -1.13 -5.97 5.88
N TYR A 399 -1.88 -4.88 5.77
CA TYR A 399 -1.82 -3.78 6.74
C TYR A 399 -2.15 -4.28 8.15
N GLY A 400 -3.19 -5.11 8.31
CA GLY A 400 -3.55 -5.71 9.59
C GLY A 400 -2.45 -6.64 10.16
N ALA A 401 -1.81 -7.44 9.31
CA ALA A 401 -0.71 -8.32 9.69
C ALA A 401 0.54 -7.54 10.16
N LEU A 402 0.83 -6.37 9.54
CA LEU A 402 1.88 -5.46 9.99
C LEU A 402 1.46 -4.72 11.27
N TYR A 403 0.25 -4.17 11.33
CA TYR A 403 -0.26 -3.39 12.47
C TYR A 403 -0.17 -4.16 13.79
N LEU A 404 -0.49 -5.46 13.79
CA LEU A 404 -0.37 -6.31 14.97
C LEU A 404 1.07 -6.45 15.47
N GLN A 405 2.05 -6.50 14.57
CA GLN A 405 3.48 -6.56 14.92
C GLN A 405 3.96 -5.22 15.49
N TRP A 406 3.59 -4.11 14.86
CA TRP A 406 3.91 -2.76 15.33
C TRP A 406 3.26 -2.47 16.69
N ALA A 407 1.96 -2.69 16.84
CA ALA A 407 1.26 -2.52 18.12
C ALA A 407 1.89 -3.37 19.24
N THR A 408 2.31 -4.60 18.93
CA THR A 408 3.03 -5.47 19.87
C THR A 408 4.41 -4.92 20.25
N ALA A 409 5.12 -4.25 19.35
CA ALA A 409 6.40 -3.61 19.65
C ALA A 409 6.23 -2.31 20.47
N LEU A 410 5.30 -1.45 20.06
CA LEU A 410 5.00 -0.18 20.73
C LEU A 410 4.48 -0.39 22.16
N HIS A 411 3.55 -1.32 22.38
CA HIS A 411 3.03 -1.63 23.72
C HIS A 411 4.03 -2.36 24.66
N ARG A 412 5.21 -2.76 24.15
CA ARG A 412 6.34 -3.16 25.01
C ARG A 412 7.12 -1.95 25.55
N VAL A 413 7.00 -0.78 24.93
CA VAL A 413 7.57 0.50 25.41
C VAL A 413 6.64 1.09 26.48
N ASP A 414 5.42 1.47 26.10
CA ASP A 414 4.34 1.81 27.05
C ASP A 414 3.01 1.16 26.65
N PRO A 415 2.41 0.27 27.47
CA PRO A 415 1.10 -0.33 27.20
C PRO A 415 -0.08 0.64 27.32
N LYS A 416 0.16 1.94 27.58
CA LYS A 416 -0.89 2.99 27.55
C LYS A 416 -0.95 3.76 26.23
N LEU A 417 -0.03 3.52 25.28
CA LEU A 417 0.00 4.23 24.00
C LEU A 417 -1.33 4.08 23.27
N ARG A 418 -1.88 5.22 22.85
CA ARG A 418 -3.16 5.31 22.15
C ARG A 418 -2.91 5.19 20.66
N LEU A 419 -2.78 3.94 20.22
CA LEU A 419 -2.51 3.60 18.83
C LEU A 419 -3.75 3.88 17.96
N GLY A 420 -3.52 4.32 16.74
CA GLY A 420 -4.52 4.56 15.71
C GLY A 420 -3.91 4.43 14.31
N GLY A 421 -4.63 4.93 13.32
CA GLY A 421 -4.25 4.80 11.91
C GLY A 421 -4.83 3.54 11.22
N PRO A 422 -4.59 3.42 9.91
CA PRO A 422 -3.83 4.37 9.13
C PRO A 422 -4.70 5.60 8.82
N VAL A 423 -4.07 6.72 8.53
CA VAL A 423 -4.72 7.74 7.72
C VAL A 423 -4.78 7.22 6.29
N PHE A 424 -5.97 7.19 5.69
CA PHE A 424 -6.19 6.78 4.30
C PHE A 424 -6.16 8.00 3.37
N GLU A 425 -6.02 7.79 2.05
CA GLU A 425 -6.10 8.87 1.07
C GLU A 425 -7.41 9.67 1.23
N GLY A 426 -7.37 10.96 0.87
CA GLY A 426 -8.51 11.89 0.98
C GLY A 426 -9.67 11.66 0.01
N VAL A 427 -9.98 10.41 -0.32
CA VAL A 427 -11.03 9.99 -1.25
C VAL A 427 -12.44 10.21 -0.70
N LYS A 428 -13.43 10.29 -1.61
CA LYS A 428 -14.86 10.46 -1.30
C LYS A 428 -15.69 9.24 -1.70
N GLU A 429 -15.01 8.11 -1.84
CA GLU A 429 -15.48 6.81 -2.31
C GLU A 429 -14.93 5.75 -1.35
N ASP A 430 -15.45 4.52 -1.40
CA ASP A 430 -14.90 3.42 -0.62
C ASP A 430 -13.46 3.06 -1.08
N ILE A 431 -12.63 2.54 -0.17
CA ILE A 431 -11.26 2.11 -0.46
C ILE A 431 -11.26 1.02 -1.54
N LYS A 432 -10.33 1.12 -2.50
CA LYS A 432 -10.32 0.32 -3.73
C LYS A 432 -9.37 -0.87 -3.62
N VAL A 433 -9.93 -2.02 -3.27
CA VAL A 433 -9.27 -3.33 -3.21
C VAL A 433 -9.92 -4.29 -4.21
N TRP A 434 -9.22 -5.34 -4.66
CA TRP A 434 -9.87 -6.35 -5.50
C TRP A 434 -10.87 -7.17 -4.65
N PRO A 435 -11.98 -7.66 -5.24
CA PRO A 435 -13.04 -8.35 -4.49
C PRO A 435 -12.70 -9.83 -4.21
N ASP A 436 -11.41 -10.18 -4.12
CA ASP A 436 -10.93 -11.55 -3.94
C ASP A 436 -9.99 -11.67 -2.73
N ALA A 437 -9.78 -12.90 -2.25
CA ALA A 437 -9.08 -13.16 -0.98
C ALA A 437 -7.54 -13.24 -1.12
N GLN A 438 -6.98 -12.82 -2.26
CA GLN A 438 -5.54 -12.80 -2.54
C GLN A 438 -4.97 -11.38 -2.68
N GLY A 439 -5.71 -10.39 -2.15
CA GLY A 439 -5.53 -8.97 -2.44
C GLY A 439 -6.35 -8.53 -3.64
#